data_AF-A0A538BAK9-F1
#
_entry.id   AF-A0A538BAK9-F1
#
_cell.length_a   1.000
_cell.length_b   1.000
_cell.length_c   1.000
_cell.angle_alpha   90.00
_cell.angle_beta   90.00
_cell.angle_gamma   90.00
#
_symmetry.space_group_name_H-M   'P 1'
#
loop_
_entity.id
_entity.type
_entity.pdbx_description
1 polymer ?
#
loop_
_entity_poly.entity_id
_entity_poly.type
_entity_poly.pdbx_seq_one_letter_code
_entity_poly.pdbx_strand_id
1 'polypeptide(L)'
;LLPGGKSAGRVVVLSTARRGGGEVRLGALTDNRRYLTLSVRDFPARPRTIGRIDLPTPYMPRNPAFQREVAQAMGKVGTPDGPPSAREDRPRTRQDHRVAGMVQAVEDHPVTGCPDLRTHLRAIERVERLEKEVRRLERQVRSCTESLARQFDRVLRVLEAWGYVDGWSLTAAGQQLARIYHESDLLVAEGLRSELLDDLDPPAVAALASTFTYETRGPGPAPPASFPSAKLRRRWSDLERIAHELNLAEDDAGLPMTRPPDPGFADLAHSWAAGDDLADVIADEEMSGGDFVRNSKQLIDLLRQLGDVADAPATAKSARDAADRIFRGVVAASSVVGTV
;
A
#
# COMPACT_ATOMS: atom_id res chain seq x y z
N LEU A 1 -11.12 13.11 41.17
CA LEU A 1 -11.22 14.55 41.53
C LEU A 1 -9.95 15.25 41.08
N LEU A 2 -10.07 16.32 40.30
CA LEU A 2 -8.94 17.17 39.89
C LEU A 2 -8.77 18.32 40.89
N PRO A 3 -7.59 18.49 41.50
CA PRO A 3 -7.31 19.62 42.39
C PRO A 3 -6.89 20.86 41.58
N GLY A 4 -7.72 21.91 41.57
CA GLY A 4 -7.35 23.27 41.13
C GLY A 4 -7.63 23.64 39.65
N GLY A 5 -8.00 24.92 39.41
CA GLY A 5 -8.20 25.55 38.10
C GLY A 5 -9.62 25.51 37.51
N LYS A 6 -9.83 26.08 36.30
CA LYS A 6 -11.12 26.08 35.54
C LYS A 6 -11.72 24.68 35.27
N SER A 7 -11.00 23.63 35.63
CA SER A 7 -11.32 22.21 35.47
C SER A 7 -11.38 21.46 36.81
N ALA A 8 -11.39 22.17 37.94
CA ALA A 8 -11.55 21.58 39.26
C ALA A 8 -12.90 20.86 39.36
N GLY A 9 -12.89 19.56 39.66
CA GLY A 9 -14.13 18.78 39.76
C GLY A 9 -13.99 17.28 39.50
N ARG A 10 -15.15 16.62 39.34
CA ARG A 10 -15.26 15.23 38.94
C ARG A 10 -15.07 15.12 37.43
N VAL A 11 -14.27 14.13 37.04
CA VAL A 11 -14.04 13.78 35.64
C VAL A 11 -14.06 12.28 35.48
N VAL A 12 -14.59 11.83 34.35
CA VAL A 12 -14.56 10.44 33.92
C VAL A 12 -13.54 10.31 32.81
N VAL A 13 -12.62 9.36 32.94
CA VAL A 13 -11.59 9.09 31.92
C VAL A 13 -12.22 8.21 30.84
N LEU A 14 -12.30 8.73 29.61
CA LEU A 14 -12.87 8.05 28.45
C LEU A 14 -11.81 7.33 27.63
N SER A 15 -10.59 7.88 27.54
CA SER A 15 -9.50 7.28 26.78
C SER A 15 -8.13 7.61 27.35
N THR A 16 -7.17 6.71 27.09
CA THR A 16 -5.75 6.87 27.41
C THR A 16 -4.94 6.76 26.13
N ALA A 17 -4.23 7.82 25.75
CA ALA A 17 -3.33 7.80 24.60
C ALA A 17 -1.88 7.96 25.08
N ARG A 18 -0.97 7.12 24.56
CA ARG A 18 0.48 7.24 24.78
C ARG A 18 1.13 7.63 23.46
N ARG A 19 1.82 8.78 23.42
CA ARG A 19 2.64 9.17 22.25
C ARG A 19 4.11 8.80 22.48
N GLY A 20 4.86 8.66 21.39
CA GLY A 20 6.31 8.45 21.42
C GLY A 20 6.98 9.56 22.25
N GLY A 21 7.81 9.17 23.22
CA GLY A 21 8.40 10.08 24.21
C GLY A 21 7.85 9.94 25.64
N GLY A 22 6.89 9.04 25.89
CA GLY A 22 6.39 8.74 27.24
C GLY A 22 5.32 9.72 27.75
N GLU A 23 4.87 10.66 26.91
CA GLU A 23 3.81 11.61 27.25
C GLU A 23 2.44 10.89 27.23
N VAL A 24 1.76 10.87 28.37
CA VAL A 24 0.42 10.28 28.54
C VAL A 24 -0.62 11.39 28.45
N ARG A 25 -1.62 11.22 27.57
CA ARG A 25 -2.80 12.09 27.47
C ARG A 25 -4.06 11.33 27.82
N LEU A 26 -4.90 11.96 28.63
CA LEU A 26 -6.18 11.41 29.07
C LEU A 26 -7.31 12.22 28.42
N GLY A 27 -8.17 11.54 27.67
CA GLY A 27 -9.45 12.11 27.26
C GLY A 27 -10.43 11.98 28.43
N ALA A 28 -10.96 13.09 28.92
CA ALA A 28 -11.81 13.11 30.10
C ALA A 28 -13.10 13.91 29.84
N LEU A 29 -14.20 13.50 30.47
CA LEU A 29 -15.48 14.22 30.43
C LEU A 29 -15.79 14.78 31.82
N THR A 30 -16.14 16.06 31.89
CA THR A 30 -16.61 16.70 33.14
C THR A 30 -18.10 16.49 33.37
N ASP A 31 -18.57 16.78 34.59
CA ASP A 31 -20.00 16.79 34.95
C ASP A 31 -20.84 17.69 34.02
N ASN A 32 -20.25 18.81 33.56
CA ASN A 32 -20.90 19.76 32.66
C ASN A 32 -20.84 19.34 31.17
N ARG A 33 -20.60 18.05 30.87
CA ARG A 33 -20.49 17.49 29.51
C ARG A 33 -19.39 18.13 28.65
N ARG A 34 -18.34 18.67 29.28
CA ARG A 34 -17.19 19.25 28.56
C ARG A 34 -16.11 18.19 28.40
N TYR A 35 -15.69 17.96 27.17
CA TYR A 35 -14.54 17.10 26.87
C TYR A 35 -13.23 17.87 27.12
N LEU A 36 -12.33 17.26 27.89
CA LEU A 36 -11.02 17.77 28.24
C LEU A 36 -9.94 16.78 27.81
N THR A 37 -8.79 17.31 27.41
CA THR A 37 -7.57 16.51 27.26
C THR A 37 -6.64 16.89 28.39
N LEU A 38 -6.34 15.96 29.28
CA LEU A 38 -5.48 16.17 30.45
C LEU A 38 -4.12 15.54 30.22
N SER A 39 -3.07 16.23 30.62
CA SER A 39 -1.68 15.80 30.61
C SER A 39 -1.16 15.69 32.05
N VAL A 40 0.05 15.16 32.23
CA VAL A 40 0.70 15.07 33.55
C VAL A 40 0.84 16.44 34.23
N ARG A 41 0.95 17.53 33.45
CA ARG A 41 1.09 18.91 33.97
C ARG A 41 -0.20 19.44 34.61
N ASP A 42 -1.36 18.85 34.30
CA ASP A 42 -2.67 19.29 34.78
C ASP A 42 -3.05 18.70 36.16
N PHE A 43 -2.13 17.95 36.79
CA PHE A 43 -2.33 17.32 38.09
C PHE A 43 -1.35 17.87 39.14
N PRO A 44 -1.65 19.03 39.77
CA PRO A 44 -0.79 19.60 40.82
C PRO A 44 -0.74 18.75 42.09
N ALA A 45 -1.72 17.86 42.29
CA ALA A 45 -1.69 16.80 43.29
C ALA A 45 -2.32 15.52 42.73
N ARG A 46 -2.00 14.37 43.36
CA ARG A 46 -2.43 13.05 42.88
C ARG A 46 -3.97 12.96 42.83
N PRO A 47 -4.57 12.59 41.68
CA PRO A 47 -6.03 12.47 41.59
C PRO A 47 -6.53 11.29 42.41
N ARG A 48 -7.65 11.49 43.12
CA ARG A 48 -8.38 10.43 43.82
C ARG A 48 -9.40 9.78 42.89
N THR A 49 -9.33 8.45 42.75
CA THR A 49 -10.36 7.64 42.09
C THR A 49 -11.60 7.58 42.98
N ILE A 50 -12.77 7.94 42.44
CA ILE A 50 -14.04 7.88 43.18
C ILE A 50 -14.74 6.53 42.94
N GLY A 51 -14.69 6.01 41.72
CA GLY A 51 -15.33 4.75 41.34
C GLY A 51 -15.02 4.36 39.89
N ARG A 52 -15.72 3.33 39.40
CA ARG A 52 -15.73 2.89 37.99
C ARG A 52 -17.14 3.03 37.43
N ILE A 53 -17.23 3.35 36.14
CA ILE A 53 -18.48 3.51 35.40
C ILE A 53 -18.31 2.72 34.10
N ASP A 54 -19.32 1.93 33.75
CA ASP A 54 -19.37 1.25 32.47
C ASP A 54 -19.74 2.23 31.36
N LEU A 55 -18.98 2.21 30.27
CA LEU A 55 -19.19 3.13 29.15
C LEU A 55 -20.29 2.61 28.21
N PRO A 56 -21.16 3.48 27.69
CA PRO A 56 -22.20 3.09 26.74
C PRO A 56 -21.61 2.44 25.47
N THR A 57 -22.34 1.48 24.92
CA THR A 57 -22.06 0.88 23.61
C THR A 57 -23.10 1.35 22.59
N PRO A 58 -22.71 1.76 21.37
CA PRO A 58 -21.34 1.82 20.83
C PRO A 58 -20.50 2.98 21.39
N TYR A 59 -19.19 2.80 21.47
CA TYR A 59 -18.26 3.79 22.00
C TYR A 59 -18.12 5.00 21.07
N MET A 60 -18.84 6.09 21.38
CA MET A 60 -18.89 7.31 20.57
C MET A 60 -18.63 8.57 21.43
N PRO A 61 -17.39 8.83 21.88
CA PRO A 61 -17.06 9.89 22.86
C PRO A 61 -17.38 11.33 22.40
N ARG A 62 -17.55 11.58 21.10
CA ARG A 62 -17.91 12.88 20.53
C ARG A 62 -19.42 13.08 20.33
N ASN A 63 -20.24 12.04 20.52
CA ASN A 63 -21.68 12.13 20.32
C ASN A 63 -22.38 12.75 21.55
N PRO A 64 -23.26 13.76 21.40
CA PRO A 64 -24.01 14.36 22.50
C PRO A 64 -24.91 13.40 23.29
N ALA A 65 -25.38 12.30 22.70
CA ALA A 65 -26.15 11.27 23.39
C ALA A 65 -25.27 10.46 24.36
N PHE A 66 -24.12 9.99 23.86
CA PHE A 66 -23.11 9.29 24.66
C PHE A 66 -22.61 10.14 25.85
N GLN A 67 -22.31 11.41 25.61
CA GLN A 67 -21.85 12.33 26.66
C GLN A 67 -22.93 12.57 27.74
N ARG A 68 -24.21 12.60 27.37
CA ARG A 68 -25.33 12.72 28.32
C ARG A 68 -25.42 11.47 29.21
N GLU A 69 -25.30 10.29 28.62
CA GLU A 69 -25.39 9.03 29.34
C GLU A 69 -24.21 8.83 30.30
N VAL A 70 -22.98 9.14 29.86
CA VAL A 70 -21.79 9.12 30.73
C VAL A 70 -21.92 10.12 31.87
N ALA A 71 -22.44 11.33 31.62
CA ALA A 71 -22.67 12.32 32.69
C ALA A 71 -23.74 11.86 33.69
N GLN A 72 -24.83 11.24 33.22
CA GLN A 72 -25.83 10.64 34.11
C GLN A 72 -25.25 9.49 34.95
N ALA A 73 -24.43 8.64 34.34
CA ALA A 73 -23.75 7.56 35.06
C ALA A 73 -22.75 8.11 36.09
N MET A 74 -22.08 9.22 35.79
CA MET A 74 -21.21 9.94 36.73
C MET A 74 -21.99 10.50 37.93
N GLY A 75 -23.20 11.04 37.70
CA GLY A 75 -24.07 11.54 38.76
C GLY A 75 -24.56 10.46 39.73
N LYS A 76 -24.66 9.20 39.27
CA LYS A 76 -25.04 8.04 40.11
C LYS A 76 -23.91 7.53 41.00
N VAL A 77 -22.66 7.91 40.72
CA VAL A 77 -21.51 7.57 41.58
C VAL A 77 -21.46 8.58 42.73
N GLY A 78 -21.91 8.14 43.91
CA GLY A 78 -22.00 8.97 45.11
C GLY A 78 -20.70 9.70 45.46
N THR A 79 -20.83 10.93 45.94
CA THR A 79 -19.72 11.71 46.51
C THR A 79 -19.42 11.16 47.90
N PRO A 80 -18.17 10.87 48.28
CA PRO A 80 -17.86 10.59 49.68
C PRO A 80 -18.03 11.91 50.46
N ASP A 81 -19.13 12.04 51.21
CA ASP A 81 -19.29 13.09 52.22
C ASP A 81 -18.43 12.72 53.44
N GLY A 82 -17.48 13.59 53.74
CA GLY A 82 -16.64 13.49 54.94
C GLY A 82 -15.33 14.26 54.77
N PRO A 83 -14.91 15.04 55.78
CA PRO A 83 -13.56 15.63 55.79
C PRO A 83 -12.51 14.50 55.69
N PRO A 84 -11.33 14.77 55.11
CA PRO A 84 -10.36 13.74 54.81
C PRO A 84 -10.00 12.98 56.09
N SER A 85 -10.46 11.73 56.20
CA SER A 85 -9.94 10.80 57.19
C SER A 85 -8.45 10.69 56.95
N ALA A 86 -7.66 11.01 57.97
CA ALA A 86 -6.22 10.82 58.06
C ALA A 86 -5.90 9.34 57.84
N ARG A 87 -5.85 8.92 56.57
CA ARG A 87 -5.33 7.61 56.18
C ARG A 87 -3.82 7.76 56.01
N GLU A 88 -3.15 7.54 57.14
CA GLU A 88 -1.82 6.98 57.28
C GLU A 88 -0.81 7.38 56.20
N ASP A 89 0.06 8.31 56.59
CA ASP A 89 1.41 8.47 56.06
C ASP A 89 2.08 7.08 55.93
N ARG A 90 2.00 6.49 54.74
CA ARG A 90 2.96 5.44 54.36
C ARG A 90 4.36 6.08 54.38
N PRO A 91 5.39 5.42 54.92
CA PRO A 91 6.62 6.08 55.30
C PRO A 91 7.34 6.67 54.08
N ARG A 92 7.36 8.00 54.00
CA ARG A 92 8.15 8.80 53.05
C ARG A 92 9.66 8.55 53.19
N THR A 93 10.09 8.00 54.33
CA THR A 93 11.49 7.75 54.69
C THR A 93 12.25 6.87 53.70
N ARG A 94 11.65 5.80 53.15
CA ARG A 94 12.40 4.91 52.22
C ARG A 94 12.68 5.57 50.87
N GLN A 95 11.75 6.34 50.34
CA GLN A 95 11.95 7.01 49.06
C GLN A 95 12.83 8.25 49.22
N ASP A 96 12.65 9.01 50.30
CA ASP A 96 13.48 10.16 50.62
C ASP A 96 14.93 9.74 50.94
N HIS A 97 15.15 8.62 51.64
CA HIS A 97 16.49 8.08 51.87
C HIS A 97 17.14 7.56 50.58
N ARG A 98 16.37 6.97 49.64
CA ARG A 98 16.90 6.56 48.34
C ARG A 98 17.29 7.76 47.48
N VAL A 99 16.50 8.82 47.49
CA VAL A 99 16.80 10.06 46.78
C VAL A 99 18.03 10.72 47.42
N ALA A 100 18.09 10.84 48.74
CA ALA A 100 19.26 11.38 49.44
C ALA A 100 20.53 10.56 49.17
N GLY A 101 20.44 9.23 49.15
CA GLY A 101 21.55 8.35 48.79
C GLY A 101 22.00 8.52 47.33
N MET A 102 21.09 8.77 46.40
CA MET A 102 21.43 9.07 45.01
C MET A 102 22.07 10.46 44.85
N VAL A 103 21.64 11.45 45.63
CA VAL A 103 22.25 12.79 45.65
C VAL A 103 23.68 12.70 46.16
N GLN A 104 23.89 12.05 47.30
CA GLN A 104 25.23 11.85 47.87
C GLN A 104 26.15 11.09 46.91
N ALA A 105 25.64 10.04 46.24
CA ALA A 105 26.42 9.28 45.26
C ALA A 105 26.81 10.10 44.01
N VAL A 106 26.02 11.11 43.63
CA VAL A 106 26.37 12.04 42.55
C VAL A 106 27.40 13.07 43.02
N GLU A 107 27.26 13.58 44.25
CA GLU A 107 28.22 14.52 44.83
C GLU A 107 29.61 13.88 45.02
N ASP A 108 29.66 12.66 45.54
CA ASP A 108 30.89 11.89 45.77
C ASP A 108 31.49 11.32 44.47
N HIS A 109 30.83 11.50 43.33
CA HIS A 109 31.29 10.92 42.07
C HIS A 109 32.60 11.61 41.61
N PRO A 110 33.64 10.86 41.17
CA PRO A 110 34.94 11.44 40.78
C PRO A 110 34.88 12.50 39.68
N VAL A 111 33.84 12.44 38.84
CA VAL A 111 33.60 13.37 37.72
C VAL A 111 33.06 14.74 38.17
N THR A 112 32.58 14.88 39.41
CA THR A 112 32.01 16.15 39.94
C THR A 112 33.06 17.26 40.04
N GLY A 113 34.35 16.91 40.15
CA GLY A 113 35.47 17.85 40.12
C GLY A 113 35.97 18.23 38.72
N CYS A 114 35.36 17.74 37.64
CA CYS A 114 35.81 18.01 36.28
C CYS A 114 35.41 19.44 35.82
N PRO A 115 36.36 20.30 35.41
CA PRO A 115 36.05 21.66 34.95
C PRO A 115 35.21 21.68 33.66
N ASP A 116 35.34 20.66 32.81
CA ASP A 116 34.62 20.53 31.53
C ASP A 116 33.40 19.60 31.60
N LEU A 117 32.91 19.30 32.81
CA LEU A 117 31.81 18.36 33.07
C LEU A 117 30.60 18.59 32.15
N ARG A 118 30.17 19.85 32.00
CA ARG A 118 29.02 20.21 31.14
C ARG A 118 29.26 19.88 29.67
N THR A 119 30.49 20.04 29.19
CA THR A 119 30.88 19.72 27.80
C THR A 119 30.88 18.21 27.60
N HIS A 120 31.45 17.45 28.54
CA HIS A 120 31.44 15.98 28.48
C HIS A 120 30.03 15.39 28.55
N LEU A 121 29.16 15.91 29.42
CA LEU A 121 27.76 15.45 29.51
C LEU A 121 26.99 15.71 28.20
N ARG A 122 27.16 16.88 27.59
CA ARG A 122 26.56 17.18 26.27
C ARG A 122 27.10 16.26 25.17
N ALA A 123 28.38 15.92 25.22
CA ALA A 123 28.98 14.98 24.29
C ALA A 123 28.39 13.57 24.46
N ILE A 124 28.23 13.10 25.71
CA ILE A 124 27.60 11.82 26.03
C ILE A 124 26.13 11.80 25.58
N GLU A 125 25.34 12.84 25.88
CA GLU A 125 23.95 12.96 25.42
C GLU A 125 23.86 12.91 23.88
N ARG A 126 24.82 13.55 23.19
CA ARG A 126 24.91 13.50 21.73
C ARG A 126 25.24 12.10 21.24
N VAL A 127 26.19 11.41 21.88
CA VAL A 127 26.55 10.01 21.56
C VAL A 127 25.34 9.10 21.76
N GLU A 128 24.69 9.14 22.92
CA GLU A 128 23.51 8.32 23.21
C GLU A 128 22.37 8.55 22.21
N ARG A 129 22.15 9.82 21.81
CA ARG A 129 21.16 10.17 20.79
C ARG A 129 21.52 9.57 19.44
N LEU A 130 22.77 9.75 19.00
CA LEU A 130 23.25 9.21 17.73
C LEU A 130 23.19 7.69 17.71
N GLU A 131 23.58 7.03 18.79
CA GLU A 131 23.47 5.56 18.89
C GLU A 131 22.01 5.08 18.83
N LYS A 132 21.07 5.78 19.49
CA LYS A 132 19.64 5.47 19.38
C LYS A 132 19.14 5.64 17.94
N GLU A 133 19.63 6.66 17.25
CA GLU A 133 19.31 6.90 15.83
C GLU A 133 19.88 5.83 14.92
N VAL A 134 21.16 5.45 15.08
CA VAL A 134 21.80 4.33 14.38
C VAL A 134 21.01 3.04 14.60
N ARG A 135 20.73 2.67 15.86
CA ARG A 135 19.92 1.49 16.18
C ARG A 135 18.50 1.53 15.59
N ARG A 136 17.94 2.72 15.36
CA ARG A 136 16.63 2.88 14.68
C ARG A 136 16.78 2.64 13.18
N LEU A 137 17.74 3.28 12.54
CA LEU A 137 18.01 3.14 11.10
C LEU A 137 18.35 1.70 10.74
N GLU A 138 19.21 1.05 11.52
CA GLU A 138 19.56 -0.36 11.34
C GLU A 138 18.33 -1.30 11.42
N ARG A 139 17.41 -1.05 12.37
CA ARG A 139 16.16 -1.82 12.46
C ARG A 139 15.27 -1.61 11.24
N GLN A 140 15.21 -0.39 10.73
CA GLN A 140 14.44 -0.06 9.54
C GLN A 140 15.02 -0.72 8.29
N VAL A 141 16.34 -0.68 8.11
CA VAL A 141 17.04 -1.37 7.01
C VAL A 141 16.78 -2.87 7.09
N ARG A 142 17.01 -3.50 8.25
CA ARG A 142 16.76 -4.95 8.42
C ARG A 142 15.33 -5.33 8.09
N SER A 143 14.34 -4.57 8.58
CA SER A 143 12.93 -4.83 8.29
C SER A 143 12.60 -4.69 6.79
N CYS A 144 13.20 -3.71 6.11
CA CYS A 144 13.02 -3.52 4.67
C CYS A 144 13.65 -4.68 3.89
N THR A 145 14.90 -5.03 4.19
CA THR A 145 15.61 -6.15 3.55
C THR A 145 14.89 -7.47 3.76
N GLU A 146 14.42 -7.74 4.98
CA GLU A 146 13.67 -8.96 5.27
C GLU A 146 12.33 -9.00 4.52
N SER A 147 11.67 -7.85 4.33
CA SER A 147 10.44 -7.78 3.54
C SER A 147 10.68 -7.99 2.04
N LEU A 148 11.79 -7.48 1.50
CA LEU A 148 12.16 -7.64 0.10
C LEU A 148 12.55 -9.08 -0.21
N ALA A 149 13.36 -9.72 0.65
CA ALA A 149 13.71 -11.13 0.50
C ALA A 149 12.46 -12.03 0.48
N ARG A 150 11.53 -11.83 1.43
CA ARG A 150 10.26 -12.58 1.45
C ARG A 150 9.37 -12.29 0.24
N GLN A 151 9.41 -11.08 -0.32
CA GLN A 151 8.69 -10.78 -1.56
C GLN A 151 9.33 -11.50 -2.74
N PHE A 152 10.66 -11.50 -2.83
CA PHE A 152 11.40 -12.23 -3.85
C PHE A 152 11.14 -13.74 -3.78
N ASP A 153 11.15 -14.33 -2.58
CA ASP A 153 10.81 -15.75 -2.36
C ASP A 153 9.37 -16.10 -2.77
N ARG A 154 8.43 -15.13 -2.70
CA ARG A 154 7.06 -15.33 -3.20
C ARG A 154 7.03 -15.32 -4.72
N VAL A 155 7.72 -14.38 -5.36
CA VAL A 155 7.84 -14.31 -6.82
C VAL A 155 8.51 -15.57 -7.36
N LEU A 156 9.64 -16.01 -6.76
CA LEU A 156 10.32 -17.23 -7.17
C LEU A 156 9.41 -18.46 -7.09
N ARG A 157 8.59 -18.58 -6.03
CA ARG A 157 7.63 -19.69 -5.91
C ARG A 157 6.61 -19.72 -7.05
N VAL A 158 6.09 -18.57 -7.45
CA VAL A 158 5.18 -18.49 -8.61
C VAL A 158 5.93 -18.85 -9.89
N LEU A 159 7.09 -18.23 -10.14
CA LEU A 159 7.87 -18.50 -11.35
C LEU A 159 8.35 -19.96 -11.46
N GLU A 160 8.72 -20.59 -10.34
CA GLU A 160 9.11 -22.01 -10.30
C GLU A 160 7.90 -22.93 -10.54
N ALA A 161 6.77 -22.66 -9.88
CA ALA A 161 5.54 -23.43 -10.11
C ALA A 161 5.04 -23.34 -11.57
N TRP A 162 5.26 -22.20 -12.22
CA TRP A 162 4.92 -21.98 -13.62
C TRP A 162 6.01 -22.42 -14.60
N GLY A 163 7.17 -22.90 -14.11
CA GLY A 163 8.24 -23.49 -14.92
C GLY A 163 9.20 -22.49 -15.58
N TYR A 164 9.27 -21.25 -15.10
CA TYR A 164 10.22 -20.23 -15.56
C TYR A 164 11.58 -20.31 -14.84
N VAL A 165 11.58 -20.87 -13.64
CA VAL A 165 12.78 -21.03 -12.80
C VAL A 165 12.87 -22.47 -12.34
N ASP A 166 14.10 -22.98 -12.25
CA ASP A 166 14.45 -24.23 -11.56
C ASP A 166 15.51 -23.90 -10.49
N GLY A 167 15.07 -23.83 -9.23
CA GLY A 167 15.87 -23.32 -8.12
C GLY A 167 16.35 -21.87 -8.33
N TRP A 168 17.63 -21.72 -8.70
CA TRP A 168 18.28 -20.40 -8.92
C TRP A 168 18.65 -20.15 -10.39
N SER A 169 18.18 -20.99 -11.31
CA SER A 169 18.49 -20.89 -12.74
C SER A 169 17.22 -20.64 -13.56
N LEU A 170 17.33 -19.81 -14.62
CA LEU A 170 16.24 -19.62 -15.58
C LEU A 170 16.12 -20.84 -16.49
N THR A 171 14.88 -21.31 -16.70
CA THR A 171 14.56 -22.27 -17.76
C THR A 171 14.59 -21.57 -19.13
N ALA A 172 14.38 -22.31 -20.22
CA ALA A 172 14.23 -21.71 -21.55
C ALA A 172 13.06 -20.69 -21.58
N ALA A 173 11.93 -21.03 -20.96
CA ALA A 173 10.80 -20.11 -20.79
C ALA A 173 11.18 -18.90 -19.93
N GLY A 174 11.96 -19.11 -18.85
CA GLY A 174 12.52 -18.03 -18.03
C GLY A 174 13.37 -17.03 -18.81
N GLN A 175 14.22 -17.54 -19.71
CA GLN A 175 15.05 -16.70 -20.58
C GLN A 175 14.22 -15.93 -21.60
N GLN A 176 13.14 -16.51 -22.11
CA GLN A 176 12.18 -15.84 -22.99
C GLN A 176 11.43 -14.72 -22.25
N LEU A 177 10.87 -15.02 -21.07
CA LEU A 177 10.19 -14.04 -20.21
C LEU A 177 11.09 -12.85 -19.87
N ALA A 178 12.37 -13.08 -19.56
CA ALA A 178 13.32 -12.02 -19.23
C ALA A 178 13.57 -11.00 -20.37
N ARG A 179 13.10 -11.28 -21.59
CA ARG A 179 13.17 -10.40 -22.77
C ARG A 179 11.86 -9.64 -23.03
N ILE A 180 10.82 -9.87 -22.22
CA ILE A 180 9.53 -9.18 -22.28
C ILE A 180 9.55 -8.03 -21.29
N TYR A 181 9.15 -6.84 -21.73
CA TYR A 181 9.18 -5.60 -20.95
C TYR A 181 7.77 -5.03 -20.92
N HIS A 182 6.92 -5.62 -20.08
CA HIS A 182 5.51 -5.30 -20.00
C HIS A 182 5.03 -5.47 -18.55
N GLU A 183 3.99 -4.74 -18.14
CA GLU A 183 3.42 -4.87 -16.79
C GLU A 183 2.75 -6.24 -16.53
N SER A 184 2.27 -6.87 -17.61
CA SER A 184 1.71 -8.22 -17.63
C SER A 184 2.65 -9.20 -18.36
N ASP A 185 3.96 -9.07 -18.15
CA ASP A 185 5.00 -9.87 -18.82
C ASP A 185 4.78 -11.38 -18.73
N LEU A 186 4.43 -11.90 -17.55
CA LEU A 186 4.18 -13.31 -17.31
C LEU A 186 2.94 -13.79 -18.08
N LEU A 187 1.88 -12.99 -18.13
CA LEU A 187 0.68 -13.32 -18.90
C LEU A 187 0.97 -13.31 -20.41
N VAL A 188 1.77 -12.36 -20.90
CA VAL A 188 2.21 -12.31 -22.30
C VAL A 188 3.06 -13.55 -22.63
N ALA A 189 3.98 -13.94 -21.76
CA ALA A 189 4.80 -15.14 -21.91
C ALA A 189 3.94 -16.41 -21.95
N GLU A 190 2.93 -16.52 -21.09
CA GLU A 190 1.99 -17.64 -21.12
C GLU A 190 1.12 -17.68 -22.37
N GLY A 191 0.75 -16.51 -22.91
CA GLY A 191 0.05 -16.43 -24.19
C GLY A 191 0.90 -16.97 -25.36
N LEU A 192 2.20 -16.69 -25.36
CA LEU A 192 3.14 -17.27 -26.31
C LEU A 192 3.35 -18.77 -26.08
N ARG A 193 3.60 -19.18 -24.84
CA ARG A 193 3.85 -20.58 -24.46
C ARG A 193 2.66 -21.49 -24.71
N SER A 194 1.45 -20.95 -24.61
CA SER A 194 0.19 -21.64 -24.91
C SER A 194 -0.21 -21.52 -26.39
N GLU A 195 0.68 -21.02 -27.25
CA GLU A 195 0.50 -20.93 -28.71
C GLU A 195 -0.77 -20.15 -29.09
N LEU A 196 -1.17 -19.16 -28.29
CA LEU A 196 -2.41 -18.43 -28.52
C LEU A 196 -2.35 -17.53 -29.75
N LEU A 197 -1.15 -17.06 -30.09
CA LEU A 197 -0.88 -16.25 -31.27
C LEU A 197 -0.59 -17.08 -32.53
N ASP A 198 -0.47 -18.40 -32.39
CA ASP A 198 -0.10 -19.27 -33.49
C ASP A 198 -1.25 -19.45 -34.48
N ASP A 199 -0.88 -19.50 -35.76
CA ASP A 199 -1.77 -19.58 -36.91
C ASP A 199 -2.82 -18.44 -36.97
N LEU A 200 -2.55 -17.29 -36.34
CA LEU A 200 -3.32 -16.08 -36.50
C LEU A 200 -2.71 -15.19 -37.59
N ASP A 201 -3.57 -14.59 -38.40
CA ASP A 201 -3.15 -13.58 -39.36
C ASP A 201 -2.82 -12.26 -38.65
N PRO A 202 -2.10 -11.33 -39.31
CA PRO A 202 -1.64 -10.12 -38.63
C PRO A 202 -2.75 -9.29 -37.96
N PRO A 203 -3.95 -9.11 -38.56
CA PRO A 203 -5.06 -8.44 -37.88
C PRO A 203 -5.55 -9.16 -36.62
N ALA A 204 -5.66 -10.49 -36.63
CA ALA A 204 -6.03 -11.24 -35.44
C ALA A 204 -4.95 -11.21 -34.35
N VAL A 205 -3.66 -11.19 -34.72
CA VAL A 205 -2.55 -10.99 -33.77
C VAL A 205 -2.64 -9.61 -33.13
N ALA A 206 -2.90 -8.55 -33.90
CA ALA A 206 -3.09 -7.20 -33.40
C ALA A 206 -4.24 -7.13 -32.36
N ALA A 207 -5.37 -7.76 -32.69
CA ALA A 207 -6.55 -7.80 -31.84
C ALA A 207 -6.31 -8.50 -30.49
N LEU A 208 -5.59 -9.64 -30.49
CA LEU A 208 -5.30 -10.34 -29.24
C LEU A 208 -4.22 -9.61 -28.44
N ALA A 209 -3.17 -9.10 -29.09
CA ALA A 209 -2.09 -8.37 -28.44
C ALA A 209 -2.57 -7.05 -27.81
N SER A 210 -3.56 -6.38 -28.39
CA SER A 210 -4.12 -5.14 -27.81
C SER A 210 -4.72 -5.35 -26.43
N THR A 211 -5.12 -6.57 -26.11
CA THR A 211 -5.71 -6.88 -24.81
C THR A 211 -4.73 -6.79 -23.65
N PHE A 212 -3.44 -6.89 -23.93
CA PHE A 212 -2.40 -6.65 -22.94
C PHE A 212 -2.17 -5.16 -22.69
N THR A 213 -2.30 -4.32 -23.72
CA THR A 213 -1.91 -2.90 -23.64
C THR A 213 -3.05 -1.95 -23.31
N TYR A 214 -4.29 -2.34 -23.61
CA TYR A 214 -5.47 -1.49 -23.43
C TYR A 214 -6.04 -1.61 -22.02
N GLU A 215 -6.66 -0.53 -21.57
CA GLU A 215 -7.40 -0.45 -20.32
C GLU A 215 -8.59 0.49 -20.51
N THR A 216 -9.79 -0.06 -20.35
CA THR A 216 -11.03 0.69 -20.37
C THR A 216 -11.03 1.67 -19.20
N ARG A 217 -11.18 2.96 -19.49
CA ARG A 217 -11.25 4.01 -18.47
C ARG A 217 -12.69 4.23 -18.04
N GLY A 218 -12.92 4.29 -16.74
CA GLY A 218 -14.18 4.71 -16.16
C GLY A 218 -14.85 3.64 -15.32
N PRO A 219 -15.93 4.01 -14.61
CA PRO A 219 -16.67 3.08 -13.77
C PRO A 219 -17.56 2.18 -14.63
N GLY A 220 -17.36 0.87 -14.57
CA GLY A 220 -18.23 -0.11 -15.20
C GLY A 220 -17.47 -1.39 -15.56
N PRO A 221 -18.19 -2.50 -15.81
CA PRO A 221 -17.58 -3.66 -16.43
C PRO A 221 -17.13 -3.30 -17.86
N ALA A 222 -16.02 -3.89 -18.32
CA ALA A 222 -15.62 -3.77 -19.71
C ALA A 222 -16.75 -4.24 -20.64
N PRO A 223 -16.94 -3.58 -21.80
CA PRO A 223 -17.92 -4.02 -22.78
C PRO A 223 -17.64 -5.48 -23.22
N PRO A 224 -18.68 -6.23 -23.62
CA PRO A 224 -18.50 -7.61 -24.05
C PRO A 224 -17.55 -7.67 -25.25
N ALA A 225 -16.56 -8.55 -25.18
CA ALA A 225 -15.57 -8.70 -26.23
C ALA A 225 -16.22 -9.11 -27.56
N SER A 226 -16.05 -8.28 -28.59
CA SER A 226 -16.35 -8.66 -29.98
C SER A 226 -15.07 -9.16 -30.64
N PHE A 227 -15.13 -10.35 -31.22
CA PHE A 227 -14.05 -10.88 -32.03
C PHE A 227 -14.58 -11.36 -33.39
N PRO A 228 -13.93 -10.98 -34.50
CA PRO A 228 -14.42 -11.23 -35.86
C PRO A 228 -14.44 -12.71 -36.25
N SER A 229 -13.65 -13.57 -35.60
CA SER A 229 -13.61 -15.00 -35.90
C SER A 229 -13.82 -15.88 -34.67
N ALA A 230 -14.42 -17.05 -34.90
CA ALA A 230 -14.60 -18.06 -33.84
C ALA A 230 -13.25 -18.58 -33.30
N LYS A 231 -12.20 -18.59 -34.13
CA LYS A 231 -10.85 -18.96 -33.72
C LYS A 231 -10.29 -17.95 -32.72
N LEU A 232 -10.35 -16.66 -33.05
CA LEU A 232 -9.87 -15.59 -32.19
C LEU A 232 -10.66 -15.52 -30.87
N ARG A 233 -11.98 -15.72 -30.92
CA ARG A 233 -12.81 -15.82 -29.71
C ARG A 233 -12.39 -16.96 -28.79
N ARG A 234 -12.02 -18.12 -29.34
CA ARG A 234 -11.48 -19.23 -28.53
C ARG A 234 -10.15 -18.88 -27.90
N ARG A 235 -9.22 -18.28 -28.66
CA ARG A 235 -7.92 -17.81 -28.14
C ARG A 235 -8.08 -16.79 -27.02
N TRP A 236 -9.06 -15.90 -27.13
CA TRP A 236 -9.43 -14.98 -26.07
C TRP A 236 -9.91 -15.70 -24.80
N SER A 237 -10.85 -16.62 -24.92
CA SER A 237 -11.33 -17.38 -23.75
C SER A 237 -10.22 -18.20 -23.09
N ASP A 238 -9.28 -18.75 -23.87
CA ASP A 238 -8.11 -19.43 -23.33
C ASP A 238 -7.18 -18.45 -22.58
N LEU A 239 -7.00 -17.23 -23.11
CA LEU A 239 -6.23 -16.18 -22.45
C LEU A 239 -6.87 -15.74 -21.13
N GLU A 240 -8.19 -15.55 -21.09
CA GLU A 240 -8.94 -15.22 -19.87
C GLU A 240 -8.76 -16.30 -18.79
N ARG A 241 -8.78 -17.57 -19.20
CA ARG A 241 -8.54 -18.70 -18.31
C ARG A 241 -7.12 -18.66 -17.73
N ILE A 242 -6.11 -18.43 -18.55
CA ILE A 242 -4.72 -18.31 -18.09
C ILE A 242 -4.57 -17.13 -17.13
N ALA A 243 -5.15 -15.97 -17.45
CA ALA A 243 -5.12 -14.79 -16.58
C ALA A 243 -5.77 -15.07 -15.21
N HIS A 244 -6.87 -15.83 -15.21
CA HIS A 244 -7.53 -16.25 -13.97
C HIS A 244 -6.64 -17.21 -13.15
N GLU A 245 -6.06 -18.22 -13.79
CA GLU A 245 -5.13 -19.16 -13.14
C GLU A 245 -3.91 -18.44 -12.56
N LEU A 246 -3.36 -17.45 -13.27
CA LEU A 246 -2.25 -16.61 -12.81
C LEU A 246 -2.65 -15.80 -11.58
N ASN A 247 -3.79 -15.10 -11.62
CA ASN A 247 -4.26 -14.31 -10.49
C ASN A 247 -4.50 -15.16 -9.24
N LEU A 248 -5.02 -16.39 -9.39
CA LEU A 248 -5.15 -17.32 -8.26
C LEU A 248 -3.78 -17.69 -7.67
N ALA A 249 -2.78 -18.00 -8.51
CA ALA A 249 -1.44 -18.33 -8.05
C ALA A 249 -0.75 -17.13 -7.36
N GLU A 250 -0.96 -15.91 -7.86
CA GLU A 250 -0.43 -14.69 -7.27
C GLU A 250 -1.09 -14.36 -5.92
N ASP A 251 -2.42 -14.50 -5.82
CA ASP A 251 -3.17 -14.30 -4.57
C ASP A 251 -2.76 -15.34 -3.51
N ASP A 252 -2.66 -16.62 -3.88
CA ASP A 252 -2.18 -17.70 -3.00
C ASP A 252 -0.74 -17.44 -2.52
N ALA A 253 0.10 -16.85 -3.36
CA ALA A 253 1.45 -16.44 -2.98
C ALA A 253 1.48 -15.13 -2.16
N GLY A 254 0.37 -14.40 -2.06
CA GLY A 254 0.29 -13.09 -1.41
C GLY A 254 1.07 -12.00 -2.15
N LEU A 255 1.03 -12.03 -3.48
CA LEU A 255 1.57 -11.04 -4.40
C LEU A 255 0.47 -10.11 -4.92
N PRO A 256 0.81 -8.92 -5.44
CA PRO A 256 -0.13 -8.13 -6.24
C PRO A 256 -0.56 -8.94 -7.47
N MET A 257 -1.86 -9.02 -7.71
CA MET A 257 -2.42 -9.70 -8.88
C MET A 257 -2.15 -8.92 -10.17
N THR A 258 -1.87 -9.65 -11.23
CA THR A 258 -1.73 -9.16 -12.60
C THR A 258 -3.05 -8.59 -13.09
N ARG A 259 -2.97 -7.45 -13.79
CA ARG A 259 -4.16 -6.82 -14.38
C ARG A 259 -4.79 -7.78 -15.40
N PRO A 260 -6.12 -8.02 -15.35
CA PRO A 260 -6.81 -8.80 -16.37
C PRO A 260 -6.64 -8.17 -17.76
N PRO A 261 -6.52 -8.99 -18.82
CA PRO A 261 -6.47 -8.48 -20.18
C PRO A 261 -7.82 -7.80 -20.54
N ASP A 262 -7.78 -6.79 -21.39
CA ASP A 262 -8.96 -5.97 -21.72
C ASP A 262 -9.28 -6.01 -23.24
N PRO A 263 -10.43 -6.56 -23.65
CA PRO A 263 -10.77 -6.72 -25.06
C PRO A 263 -11.26 -5.42 -25.73
N GLY A 264 -11.37 -4.29 -25.02
CA GLY A 264 -12.03 -3.08 -25.50
C GLY A 264 -11.39 -2.39 -26.70
N PHE A 265 -10.15 -2.73 -27.06
CA PHE A 265 -9.48 -2.24 -28.28
C PHE A 265 -9.30 -3.31 -29.36
N ALA A 266 -9.77 -4.54 -29.13
CA ALA A 266 -9.47 -5.67 -30.00
C ALA A 266 -10.08 -5.53 -31.41
N ASP A 267 -11.34 -5.12 -31.50
CA ASP A 267 -12.04 -4.95 -32.78
C ASP A 267 -11.44 -3.78 -33.58
N LEU A 268 -11.20 -2.65 -32.90
CA LEU A 268 -10.49 -1.48 -33.45
C LEU A 268 -9.11 -1.84 -34.00
N ALA A 269 -8.31 -2.55 -33.22
CA ALA A 269 -6.97 -3.00 -33.61
C ALA A 269 -7.03 -3.95 -34.82
N HIS A 270 -8.01 -4.86 -34.83
CA HIS A 270 -8.23 -5.77 -35.95
C HIS A 270 -8.54 -5.00 -37.24
N SER A 271 -9.60 -4.19 -37.24
CA SER A 271 -10.08 -3.45 -38.43
C SER A 271 -9.02 -2.48 -38.95
N TRP A 272 -8.31 -1.80 -38.05
CA TRP A 272 -7.18 -0.96 -38.45
C TRP A 272 -6.02 -1.76 -39.05
N ALA A 273 -5.65 -2.91 -38.50
CA ALA A 273 -4.63 -3.76 -39.09
C ALA A 273 -5.09 -4.44 -40.40
N ALA A 274 -6.41 -4.61 -40.60
CA ALA A 274 -6.99 -5.14 -41.83
C ALA A 274 -6.95 -4.13 -43.00
N GLY A 275 -6.87 -2.83 -42.68
CA GLY A 275 -6.69 -1.77 -43.68
C GLY A 275 -7.84 -0.77 -43.77
N ASP A 276 -8.83 -0.86 -42.87
CA ASP A 276 -10.03 -0.04 -42.89
C ASP A 276 -9.73 1.46 -42.70
N ASP A 277 -10.62 2.34 -43.15
CA ASP A 277 -10.43 3.78 -42.98
C ASP A 277 -10.61 4.18 -41.51
N LEU A 278 -9.85 5.19 -41.07
CA LEU A 278 -9.91 5.64 -39.68
C LEU A 278 -11.31 6.10 -39.30
N ALA A 279 -12.00 6.80 -40.20
CA ALA A 279 -13.32 7.35 -39.95
C ALA A 279 -14.32 6.23 -39.65
N ASP A 280 -14.23 5.10 -40.37
CA ASP A 280 -15.09 3.94 -40.18
C ASP A 280 -14.74 3.19 -38.88
N VAL A 281 -13.43 3.04 -38.60
CA VAL A 281 -12.92 2.35 -37.42
C VAL A 281 -13.39 3.03 -36.13
N ILE A 282 -13.37 4.36 -36.04
CA ILE A 282 -13.75 5.09 -34.81
C ILE A 282 -15.19 5.60 -34.81
N ALA A 283 -15.99 5.33 -35.86
CA ALA A 283 -17.31 5.93 -36.04
C ALA A 283 -18.28 5.66 -34.88
N ASP A 284 -18.29 4.41 -34.39
CA ASP A 284 -19.25 3.91 -33.39
C ASP A 284 -18.63 3.84 -31.98
N GLU A 285 -17.41 4.33 -31.80
CA GLU A 285 -16.64 4.19 -30.58
C GLU A 285 -16.53 5.53 -29.84
N GLU A 286 -16.62 5.52 -28.50
CA GLU A 286 -16.43 6.72 -27.66
C GLU A 286 -14.95 7.18 -27.57
N MET A 287 -14.09 6.66 -28.46
CA MET A 287 -12.65 6.88 -28.44
C MET A 287 -12.25 8.14 -29.22
N SER A 288 -11.45 9.00 -28.59
CA SER A 288 -10.84 10.13 -29.29
C SER A 288 -9.75 9.66 -30.26
N GLY A 289 -9.54 10.38 -31.38
CA GLY A 289 -8.44 10.08 -32.30
C GLY A 289 -7.05 10.14 -31.64
N GLY A 290 -6.89 10.96 -30.59
CA GLY A 290 -5.65 11.01 -29.80
C GLY A 290 -5.43 9.76 -28.95
N ASP A 291 -6.48 9.25 -28.31
CA ASP A 291 -6.41 8.00 -27.56
C ASP A 291 -6.17 6.81 -28.50
N PHE A 292 -6.82 6.80 -29.67
CA PHE A 292 -6.58 5.78 -30.71
C PHE A 292 -5.11 5.71 -31.11
N VAL A 293 -4.48 6.87 -31.40
CA VAL A 293 -3.05 6.93 -31.76
C VAL A 293 -2.16 6.46 -30.62
N ARG A 294 -2.48 6.84 -29.37
CA ARG A 294 -1.72 6.40 -28.19
C ARG A 294 -1.78 4.88 -28.02
N ASN A 295 -2.97 4.30 -28.04
CA ASN A 295 -3.16 2.85 -27.90
C ASN A 295 -2.49 2.10 -29.05
N SER A 296 -2.60 2.61 -30.28
CA SER A 296 -1.92 2.04 -31.45
C SER A 296 -0.40 2.01 -31.30
N LYS A 297 0.21 3.06 -30.74
CA LYS A 297 1.66 3.09 -30.49
C LYS A 297 2.10 2.06 -29.43
N GLN A 298 1.38 1.98 -28.32
CA GLN A 298 1.66 0.98 -27.28
C GLN A 298 1.52 -0.44 -27.83
N LEU A 299 0.50 -0.68 -28.66
CA LEU A 299 0.31 -1.95 -29.35
C LEU A 299 1.46 -2.26 -30.34
N ILE A 300 1.89 -1.29 -31.14
CA ILE A 300 3.04 -1.45 -32.05
C ILE A 300 4.30 -1.85 -31.28
N ASP A 301 4.57 -1.20 -30.14
CA ASP A 301 5.75 -1.49 -29.32
C ASP A 301 5.70 -2.94 -28.79
N LEU A 302 4.56 -3.38 -28.28
CA LEU A 302 4.39 -4.76 -27.84
C LEU A 302 4.49 -5.76 -29.01
N LEU A 303 3.86 -5.49 -30.16
CA LEU A 303 3.92 -6.37 -31.33
C LEU A 303 5.34 -6.56 -31.86
N ARG A 304 6.15 -5.49 -31.87
CA ARG A 304 7.57 -5.58 -32.23
C ARG A 304 8.33 -6.47 -31.26
N GLN A 305 8.11 -6.29 -29.96
CA GLN A 305 8.71 -7.14 -28.93
C GLN A 305 8.29 -8.60 -29.06
N LEU A 306 7.01 -8.88 -29.31
CA LEU A 306 6.50 -10.23 -29.58
C LEU A 306 7.20 -10.84 -30.81
N GLY A 307 7.40 -10.04 -31.86
CA GLY A 307 8.17 -10.46 -33.04
C GLY A 307 9.59 -10.92 -32.71
N ASP A 308 10.24 -10.29 -31.74
CA ASP A 308 11.62 -10.60 -31.35
C ASP A 308 11.73 -11.76 -30.35
N VAL A 309 10.69 -11.99 -29.57
CA VAL A 309 10.70 -12.97 -28.46
C VAL A 309 10.04 -14.30 -28.82
N ALA A 310 9.08 -14.31 -29.76
CA ALA A 310 8.38 -15.54 -30.15
C ALA A 310 9.32 -16.57 -30.80
N ASP A 311 9.25 -17.82 -30.34
CA ASP A 311 10.08 -18.92 -30.88
C ASP A 311 9.60 -19.40 -32.24
N ALA A 312 8.28 -19.43 -32.46
CA ALA A 312 7.68 -19.83 -33.72
C ALA A 312 7.90 -18.74 -34.79
N PRO A 313 8.66 -19.03 -35.90
CA PRO A 313 8.98 -18.00 -36.88
C PRO A 313 7.76 -17.41 -37.60
N ALA A 314 6.69 -18.19 -37.75
CA ALA A 314 5.43 -17.73 -38.34
C ALA A 314 4.73 -16.71 -37.43
N THR A 315 4.66 -16.98 -36.13
CA THR A 315 4.09 -16.08 -35.12
C THR A 315 4.92 -14.81 -34.99
N ALA A 316 6.25 -14.95 -34.93
CA ALA A 316 7.18 -13.84 -34.92
C ALA A 316 7.03 -12.92 -36.15
N LYS A 317 6.84 -13.51 -37.34
CA LYS A 317 6.56 -12.76 -38.57
C LYS A 317 5.20 -12.09 -38.51
N SER A 318 4.14 -12.81 -38.12
CA SER A 318 2.78 -12.27 -38.06
C SER A 318 2.68 -11.06 -37.12
N ALA A 319 3.39 -11.09 -35.98
CA ALA A 319 3.48 -9.96 -35.05
C ALA A 319 4.19 -8.74 -35.67
N ARG A 320 5.30 -8.92 -36.39
CA ARG A 320 5.98 -7.82 -37.10
C ARG A 320 5.10 -7.24 -38.21
N ASP A 321 4.50 -8.10 -39.02
CA ASP A 321 3.58 -7.69 -40.09
C ASP A 321 2.38 -6.93 -39.52
N ALA A 322 1.88 -7.30 -38.34
CA ALA A 322 0.81 -6.58 -37.64
C ALA A 322 1.25 -5.19 -37.20
N ALA A 323 2.45 -5.06 -36.62
CA ALA A 323 3.02 -3.77 -36.23
C ALA A 323 3.13 -2.82 -37.44
N ASP A 324 3.61 -3.33 -38.57
CA ASP A 324 3.76 -2.54 -39.80
C ASP A 324 2.41 -2.10 -40.37
N ARG A 325 1.39 -2.96 -40.32
CA ARG A 325 0.03 -2.63 -40.77
C ARG A 325 -0.65 -1.57 -39.90
N ILE A 326 -0.41 -1.59 -38.59
CA ILE A 326 -0.94 -0.58 -37.66
C ILE A 326 -0.19 0.75 -37.84
N PHE A 327 1.10 0.71 -38.19
CA PHE A 327 1.92 1.89 -38.42
C PHE A 327 1.63 2.57 -39.78
N ARG A 328 0.42 3.14 -39.93
CA ARG A 328 -0.01 3.86 -41.14
C ARG A 328 -0.81 5.12 -40.81
N GLY A 329 -1.10 5.92 -41.83
CA GLY A 329 -1.99 7.08 -41.73
C GLY A 329 -1.64 8.04 -40.57
N VAL A 330 -2.65 8.37 -39.75
CA VAL A 330 -2.52 9.25 -38.59
C VAL A 330 -1.48 8.76 -37.57
N VAL A 331 -1.34 7.44 -37.38
CA VAL A 331 -0.39 6.85 -36.43
C VAL A 331 1.05 7.13 -36.86
N ALA A 332 1.34 6.91 -38.15
CA ALA A 332 2.65 7.22 -38.74
C ALA A 332 2.94 8.73 -38.72
N ALA A 333 1.98 9.56 -39.13
CA ALA A 333 2.13 11.02 -39.16
C ALA A 333 2.44 11.61 -37.77
N SER A 334 1.78 11.11 -36.72
CA SER A 334 1.99 11.56 -35.34
C SER A 334 3.38 11.22 -34.77
N SER A 335 4.11 10.30 -35.40
CA SER A 335 5.44 9.89 -34.96
C SER A 335 6.54 10.83 -35.47
N VAL A 336 6.29 11.54 -36.57
CA VAL A 336 7.21 12.54 -37.13
C VAL A 336 7.15 13.86 -36.34
N VAL A 337 5.95 14.25 -35.89
CA VAL A 337 5.71 15.51 -35.18
C VAL A 337 6.33 15.54 -33.77
N GLY A 338 6.59 14.37 -33.15
CA GLY A 338 7.23 14.26 -31.84
C GLY A 338 8.75 14.40 -31.84
N THR A 339 9.39 14.63 -32.99
CA THR A 339 10.86 14.67 -33.16
C THR A 339 11.42 16.08 -33.38
N VAL A 340 10.65 17.12 -33.07
CA VAL A 340 11.05 18.54 -33.21
C VAL A 340 11.32 19.17 -31.85
#